data_AF-A0A914RK47-F1
#
_entry.id   AF-A0A914RK47-F1
#
_cell.length_a   1.000
_cell.length_b   1.000
_cell.length_c   1.000
_cell.angle_alpha   90.00
_cell.angle_beta   90.00
_cell.angle_gamma   90.00
#
_symmetry.space_group_name_H-M   'P 1'
#
loop_
_entity.id
_entity.type
_entity.pdbx_description
1 polymer ?
#
loop_
_entity_poly.entity_id
_entity_poly.type
_entity_poly.pdbx_seq_one_letter_code
_entity_poly.pdbx_strand_id
1 'polypeptide(L)' 'MNPHNTVFGERLIGRRYDDPAVQSDMKHWPFKVINAEGGKPKLQVEYKGETKTFTPEEISSM' A
#
# COMPACT_ATOMS: atom_id res chain seq x y z
N MET A 1 -9.42 -10.45 -7.74
CA MET A 1 -8.06 -10.80 -7.32
C MET A 1 -7.06 -10.15 -8.28
N ASN A 2 -6.42 -9.07 -7.85
CA ASN A 2 -5.38 -8.38 -8.62
C ASN A 2 -4.03 -8.78 -8.04
N PRO A 3 -3.31 -9.76 -8.64
CA PRO A 3 -2.10 -10.33 -8.05
C PRO A 3 -0.99 -9.30 -7.82
N HIS A 4 -0.95 -8.22 -8.60
CA HIS A 4 -0.05 -7.10 -8.34
C HIS A 4 -0.34 -6.48 -6.96
N ASN A 5 -1.56 -6.05 -6.68
CA ASN A 5 -1.88 -5.34 -5.44
C ASN A 5 -1.62 -6.21 -4.21
N THR A 6 -2.05 -7.47 -4.23
CA THR A 6 -1.94 -8.41 -3.10
C THR A 6 -0.48 -8.63 -2.66
N VAL A 7 0.44 -8.84 -3.61
CA VAL A 7 1.87 -9.09 -3.32
C VAL A 7 2.55 -7.87 -2.69
N PHE A 8 2.18 -6.66 -3.10
CA PHE A 8 2.77 -5.47 -2.51
C PHE A 8 2.16 -5.07 -1.17
N GLY A 9 0.88 -5.40 -0.93
CA GLY A 9 0.25 -5.24 0.39
C GLY A 9 0.99 -6.04 1.46
N GLU A 10 1.32 -7.31 1.18
CA GLU A 10 2.01 -8.18 2.13
C GLU A 10 3.39 -7.66 2.54
N ARG A 11 4.11 -6.99 1.63
CA ARG A 11 5.41 -6.34 1.93
C ARG A 11 5.32 -5.14 2.88
N LEU A 12 4.15 -4.49 2.93
CA LEU A 12 3.89 -3.33 3.78
C LEU A 12 3.37 -3.71 5.16
N ILE A 13 2.90 -4.95 5.35
CA ILE A 13 2.40 -5.44 6.64
C ILE A 13 3.55 -5.43 7.66
N GLY A 14 3.32 -4.78 8.81
CA GLY A 14 4.31 -4.67 9.88
C GLY A 14 5.43 -3.64 9.65
N ARG A 15 5.40 -2.89 8.54
CA ARG A 15 6.34 -1.80 8.25
C ARG A 15 5.73 -0.44 8.56
N ARG A 16 6.59 0.55 8.81
CA ARG A 16 6.19 1.96 8.94
C ARG A 16 6.33 2.67 7.60
N TYR A 17 5.52 3.70 7.39
CA TYR A 17 5.62 4.52 6.18
C TYR A 17 7.01 5.15 6.02
N ASP A 18 7.61 5.60 7.12
CA ASP A 18 8.94 6.21 7.17
C ASP A 18 10.11 5.22 7.03
N ASP A 19 9.85 3.92 6.85
CA ASP A 19 10.93 2.95 6.64
C ASP A 19 11.63 3.24 5.29
N PRO A 20 12.97 3.40 5.26
CA PRO A 20 13.69 3.73 4.04
C PRO A 20 13.57 2.66 2.94
N ALA A 21 13.32 1.39 3.31
CA ALA A 21 13.00 0.35 2.36
C ALA A 21 11.65 0.63 1.69
N VAL A 22 10.61 0.95 2.49
CA VAL A 22 9.27 1.32 1.98
C VAL A 22 9.35 2.53 1.05
N GLN A 23 10.08 3.58 1.45
CA GLN A 23 10.26 4.79 0.61
C GLN A 23 10.97 4.48 -0.72
N SER A 24 11.87 3.52 -0.74
CA SER A 24 12.56 3.09 -1.97
C SER A 24 11.65 2.25 -2.85
N ASP A 25 10.98 1.24 -2.28
CA ASP A 25 10.03 0.37 -2.97
C ASP A 25 8.83 1.14 -3.54
N MET A 26 8.34 2.17 -2.83
CA MET A 26 7.24 3.04 -3.27
C MET A 26 7.48 3.68 -4.64
N LYS A 27 8.74 3.90 -5.03
CA LYS A 27 9.09 4.48 -6.35
C LYS A 27 8.90 3.49 -7.50
N HIS A 28 8.92 2.19 -7.19
CA HIS A 28 8.78 1.11 -8.15
C HIS A 28 7.34 0.60 -8.24
N TRP A 29 6.47 1.00 -7.31
CA TRP A 29 5.09 0.54 -7.27
C TRP A 29 4.17 1.35 -8.20
N PRO A 30 3.21 0.69 -8.86
CA PRO A 30 2.25 1.37 -9.75
C PRO A 30 1.11 2.08 -9.00
N PHE A 31 1.21 2.23 -7.68
CA PHE A 31 0.20 2.85 -6.82
C PHE A 31 0.84 3.78 -5.81
N LYS A 32 0.02 4.67 -5.26
CA LYS A 32 0.47 5.65 -4.27
C LYS A 32 0.35 5.05 -2.88
N VAL A 33 1.39 5.17 -2.06
CA VAL A 33 1.30 4.86 -0.63
C VAL A 33 1.26 6.18 0.12
N ILE A 34 0.36 6.28 1.09
CA ILE A 34 0.16 7.44 1.94
C ILE A 34 0.40 7.07 3.39
N ASN A 35 0.88 8.04 4.17
CA ASN A 35 0.99 7.89 5.61
C ASN A 35 -0.38 8.17 6.24
N ALA A 36 -0.93 7.20 6.98
CA ALA A 36 -2.14 7.39 7.76
C ALA A 36 -1.82 7.76 9.22
N GLU A 37 -2.82 8.22 9.96
CA GLU A 37 -2.68 8.52 11.38
C GLU A 37 -2.02 7.36 12.14
N GLY A 38 -0.93 7.67 12.85
CA GLY A 38 -0.13 6.69 13.59
C GLY A 38 1.07 6.11 12.84
N GLY A 39 1.47 6.66 11.68
CA GLY A 39 2.69 6.23 10.97
C GLY A 39 2.51 4.94 10.16
N LYS A 40 1.27 4.51 9.98
CA LYS A 40 0.92 3.27 9.27
C LYS A 40 0.79 3.56 7.78
N PRO A 41 1.48 2.82 6.90
CA PRO A 41 1.34 2.98 5.46
C PRO A 41 -0.06 2.50 5.03
N LYS A 42 -0.73 3.28 4.17
CA LYS A 42 -1.96 2.88 3.47
C LYS A 42 -1.74 2.99 1.96
N LEU A 43 -2.33 2.09 1.20
CA LEU A 43 -2.28 2.10 -0.26
C LEU A 43 -3.46 2.91 -0.79
N GLN A 44 -3.19 3.91 -1.60
CA GLN A 44 -4.15 4.67 -2.36
C GLN A 44 -4.12 4.19 -3.82
N VAL A 45 -5.20 3.52 -4.24
CA VAL A 45 -5.36 2.96 -5.58
C VAL A 45 -6.61 3.55 -6.23
N GLU A 46 -6.57 3.74 -7.54
CA GLU A 46 -7.77 4.05 -8.30
C GLU A 46 -8.48 2.74 -8.66
N TYR A 47 -9.71 2.58 -8.19
CA TYR A 47 -10.53 1.42 -8.48
C TYR A 47 -11.86 1.88 -9.07
N LYS A 48 -12.13 1.47 -10.32
CA LYS A 48 -13.35 1.84 -11.07
C LYS A 48 -13.55 3.37 -11.20
N GLY A 49 -12.46 4.13 -11.35
CA GLY A 49 -12.51 5.60 -11.46
C GLY A 49 -12.68 6.32 -10.12
N GLU A 50 -12.73 5.60 -9.00
CA GLU A 50 -12.75 6.17 -7.66
C GLU A 50 -11.41 5.91 -6.97
N THR A 51 -10.87 6.97 -6.36
CA THR A 51 -9.70 6.83 -5.49
C THR A 51 -10.12 6.18 -4.18
N LYS A 52 -9.60 4.98 -3.91
CA LYS A 52 -9.82 4.27 -2.65
C LYS A 52 -8.52 4.04 -1.91
N THR A 53 -8.59 4.18 -0.59
CA THR A 53 -7.48 3.87 0.31
C THR A 53 -7.75 2.57 1.03
N PHE A 54 -6.79 1.66 0.98
CA PHE A 54 -6.83 0.38 1.64
C PHE A 54 -5.63 0.22 2.56
N THR A 55 -5.80 -0.54 3.61
CA THR A 55 -4.68 -0.99 4.44
C THR A 55 -3.92 -2.13 3.75
N PRO A 56 -2.63 -2.32 4.06
CA PRO A 56 -1.85 -3.47 3.60
C PRO A 56 -2.53 -4.82 3.91
N GLU A 57 -3.19 -4.91 5.06
CA GLU A 57 -3.93 -6.09 5.52
C GLU A 57 -5.17 -6.36 4.66
N GLU A 58 -5.94 -5.33 4.30
CA GLU A 58 -7.10 -5.44 3.41
C GLU A 58 -6.70 -5.89 2.00
N ILE A 59 -5.59 -5.36 1.47
CA ILE A 59 -5.07 -5.71 0.14
C ILE A 59 -4.55 -7.17 0.10
N SER A 60 -3.94 -7.64 1.19
CA SER A 60 -3.46 -9.03 1.33
C SER A 60 -4.61 -10.04 1.44
N SER A 61 -5.76 -9.63 1.99
CA SER A 61 -6.96 -10.47 2.11
C SER A 61 -7.89 -10.46 0.89
N MET A 62 -7.54 -9.74 -0.19
CA MET A 62 -8.36 -9.54 -1.41
C MET A 62 -7.93 -10.36 -2.63
#